data_AF-A0A0K1S7C9-F1
#
_entry.id   AF-A0A0K1S7C9-F1
#
_cell.length_a   1.000
_cell.length_b   1.000
_cell.length_c   1.000
_cell.angle_alpha   90.00
_cell.angle_beta   90.00
_cell.angle_gamma   90.00
#
_symmetry.space_group_name_H-M   'P 1'
#
loop_
_entity.id
_entity.type
_entity.pdbx_description
1 polymer ?
#
loop_
_entity_poly.entity_id
_entity_poly.type
_entity_poly.pdbx_seq_one_letter_code
_entity_poly.pdbx_strand_id
1 'polypeptide(L)'
;MKTENRIFSQVYSYLEQGSRFVDKRHLTVLSWMVTALLSSQSLNQARWEPFVQSRAEQANSYQRRWNRFCQNGRVAVEKIYIPLILKAIETWKEGASHLCNEY
;
A
#
# COMPACT_ATOMS: atom_id res chain seq x y z
N MET A 1 -17.10 -8.11 2.71
CA MET A 1 -16.12 -8.70 1.77
C MET A 1 -16.12 -8.16 0.31
N LYS A 2 -17.00 -7.23 -0.12
CA LYS A 2 -16.83 -6.54 -1.43
C LYS A 2 -15.98 -5.26 -1.33
N THR A 3 -16.15 -4.49 -0.25
CA THR A 3 -15.45 -3.21 -0.04
C THR A 3 -13.94 -3.38 0.16
N GLU A 4 -13.51 -4.38 0.94
CA GLU A 4 -12.08 -4.67 1.17
C GLU A 4 -11.37 -5.07 -0.12
N ASN A 5 -12.05 -5.84 -0.99
CA ASN A 5 -11.51 -6.22 -2.29
C ASN A 5 -11.37 -4.99 -3.21
N ARG A 6 -12.30 -4.02 -3.13
CA ARG A 6 -12.20 -2.75 -3.85
C ARG A 6 -11.04 -1.89 -3.34
N ILE A 7 -10.89 -1.71 -2.02
CA ILE A 7 -9.78 -0.95 -1.45
C ILE A 7 -8.45 -1.60 -1.85
N PHE A 8 -8.34 -2.92 -1.69
CA PHE A 8 -7.16 -3.66 -2.12
C PHE A 8 -6.84 -3.43 -3.60
N SER A 9 -7.82 -3.55 -4.49
CA SER A 9 -7.60 -3.37 -5.93
C SER A 9 -7.15 -1.96 -6.27
N GLN A 10 -7.72 -0.95 -5.60
CA GLN A 10 -7.32 0.45 -5.78
C GLN A 10 -5.90 0.71 -5.27
N VAL A 11 -5.59 0.24 -4.06
CA VAL A 11 -4.24 0.34 -3.46
C VAL A 11 -3.22 -0.37 -4.34
N TYR A 12 -3.50 -1.59 -4.77
CA TYR A 12 -2.62 -2.37 -5.62
C TYR A 12 -2.33 -1.64 -6.94
N SER A 13 -3.38 -1.15 -7.62
CA SER A 13 -3.23 -0.42 -8.88
C SER A 13 -2.44 0.87 -8.70
N TYR A 14 -2.70 1.63 -7.63
CA TYR A 14 -1.99 2.86 -7.31
C TYR A 14 -0.50 2.60 -7.06
N LEU A 15 -0.18 1.58 -6.26
CA LEU A 15 1.19 1.18 -5.98
C LEU A 15 1.89 0.65 -7.24
N GLU A 16 1.23 -0.18 -8.04
CA GLU A 16 1.78 -0.74 -9.28
C GLU A 16 2.20 0.34 -10.28
N GLN A 17 1.35 1.36 -10.46
CA GLN A 17 1.63 2.47 -11.37
C GLN A 17 2.68 3.43 -10.82
N GLY A 18 2.64 3.66 -9.50
CA GLY A 18 3.40 4.71 -8.84
C GLY A 18 4.71 4.25 -8.22
N SER A 19 5.13 3.00 -8.39
CA SER A 19 6.39 2.53 -7.80
C SER A 19 7.06 1.39 -8.54
N ARG A 20 8.33 1.11 -8.20
CA ARG A 20 9.13 0.05 -8.83
C ARG A 20 9.30 -1.12 -7.87
N PHE A 21 8.90 -2.31 -8.30
CA PHE A 21 9.08 -3.55 -7.54
C PHE A 21 9.98 -4.53 -8.28
N VAL A 22 10.79 -5.26 -7.50
CA VAL A 22 11.60 -6.38 -8.02
C VAL A 22 10.75 -7.64 -8.17
N ASP A 23 9.76 -7.83 -7.29
CA ASP A 23 8.89 -9.01 -7.25
C ASP A 23 7.44 -8.58 -6.98
N LYS A 24 6.49 -9.03 -7.81
CA LYS A 24 5.06 -8.73 -7.65
C LYS A 24 4.50 -9.21 -6.31
N ARG A 25 5.09 -10.23 -5.70
CA ARG A 25 4.70 -10.69 -4.36
C ARG A 25 4.94 -9.62 -3.29
N HIS A 26 5.97 -8.79 -3.44
CA HIS A 26 6.21 -7.66 -2.55
C HIS A 26 5.10 -6.61 -2.68
N LEU A 27 4.69 -6.31 -3.90
CA LEU A 27 3.57 -5.41 -4.17
C LEU A 27 2.25 -5.95 -3.58
N THR A 28 1.95 -7.24 -3.74
CA THR A 28 0.76 -7.85 -3.13
C THR A 28 0.76 -7.73 -1.61
N VAL A 29 1.89 -8.05 -0.95
CA VAL A 29 1.99 -7.98 0.51
C VAL A 29 1.87 -6.55 1.02
N LEU A 30 2.53 -5.59 0.36
CA LEU A 30 2.41 -4.18 0.70
C LEU A 30 0.97 -3.68 0.54
N SER A 31 0.29 -4.09 -0.55
CA SER A 31 -1.10 -3.71 -0.81
C SER A 31 -2.04 -4.24 0.29
N TRP A 32 -1.81 -5.46 0.79
CA TRP A 32 -2.53 -5.98 1.95
C TRP A 32 -2.27 -5.16 3.22
N MET A 33 -1.02 -4.81 3.51
CA MET A 33 -0.66 -4.03 4.70
C MET A 33 -1.30 -2.64 4.67
N VAL A 34 -1.23 -1.94 3.53
CA VAL A 34 -1.85 -0.61 3.37
C VAL A 34 -3.36 -0.69 3.42
N THR A 35 -3.97 -1.70 2.79
CA THR A 35 -5.43 -1.92 2.86
C THR A 35 -5.88 -2.13 4.31
N ALA A 36 -5.20 -3.00 5.05
CA ALA A 36 -5.52 -3.28 6.43
C ALA A 36 -5.29 -2.06 7.34
N LEU A 37 -4.26 -1.27 7.08
CA LEU A 37 -4.02 -0.01 7.78
C LEU A 37 -5.17 0.98 7.55
N LEU A 38 -5.59 1.17 6.29
CA LEU A 38 -6.69 2.08 5.95
C LEU A 38 -8.03 1.62 6.53
N SER A 39 -8.30 0.31 6.52
CA SER A 39 -9.55 -0.24 7.05
C SER A 39 -9.60 -0.31 8.57
N SER A 40 -8.49 -0.67 9.22
CA SER A 40 -8.41 -0.79 10.69
C SER A 40 -8.09 0.52 11.41
N GLN A 41 -7.56 1.51 10.69
CA GLN A 41 -7.03 2.77 11.23
C GLN A 41 -6.02 2.55 12.37
N SER A 42 -5.30 1.42 12.36
CA SER A 42 -4.40 1.03 13.43
C SER A 42 -3.09 0.52 12.87
N LEU A 43 -1.97 0.86 13.50
CA LEU A 43 -0.65 0.26 13.20
C LEU A 43 -0.46 -1.11 13.86
N ASN A 44 -1.38 -1.53 14.72
CA ASN A 44 -1.29 -2.83 15.37
C ASN A 44 -1.65 -3.95 14.38
N GLN A 45 -0.63 -4.68 13.91
CA GLN A 45 -0.76 -5.78 12.96
C GLN A 45 -1.76 -6.86 13.42
N ALA A 46 -1.94 -7.09 14.72
CA ALA A 46 -2.93 -8.04 15.21
C ALA A 46 -4.37 -7.68 14.82
N ARG A 47 -4.64 -6.40 14.51
CA ARG A 47 -5.95 -5.91 14.08
C ARG A 47 -6.17 -5.97 12.57
N TRP A 48 -5.16 -6.39 11.80
CA TRP A 48 -5.18 -6.33 10.34
C TRP A 48 -5.81 -7.56 9.68
N GLU A 49 -5.79 -8.70 10.36
CA GLU A 49 -6.26 -9.98 9.84
C GLU A 49 -7.66 -9.94 9.22
N PRO A 50 -8.69 -9.32 9.86
CA PRO A 50 -10.03 -9.27 9.29
C PRO A 50 -10.11 -8.58 7.92
N PHE A 51 -9.15 -7.72 7.59
CA PHE A 51 -9.16 -6.86 6.41
C PHE A 51 -8.31 -7.41 5.25
N VAL A 52 -7.66 -8.57 5.43
CA VAL A 52 -6.78 -9.17 4.43
C VAL A 52 -7.39 -10.43 3.86
N GLN A 53 -7.74 -10.38 2.56
CA GLN A 53 -8.22 -11.55 1.84
C GLN A 53 -7.06 -12.46 1.44
N SER A 54 -6.87 -13.54 2.19
CA SER A 54 -5.89 -14.58 1.88
C SER A 54 -6.41 -15.94 2.32
N ARG A 55 -5.86 -17.00 1.70
CA ARG A 55 -6.21 -18.40 2.02
C ARG A 55 -5.58 -18.92 3.32
N ALA A 56 -4.83 -18.08 4.04
CA ALA A 56 -4.20 -18.52 5.28
C ALA A 56 -5.22 -18.48 6.42
N GLU A 57 -5.48 -19.63 7.03
CA GLU A 57 -6.48 -19.76 8.10
C GLU A 57 -5.93 -19.39 9.49
N GLN A 58 -4.63 -19.06 9.59
CA GLN A 58 -3.97 -18.77 10.86
C GLN A 58 -3.42 -17.35 10.94
N ALA A 59 -3.89 -16.60 11.94
CA ALA A 59 -3.42 -15.27 12.34
C ALA A 59 -1.89 -15.11 12.35
N ASN A 60 -1.19 -16.11 12.90
CA ASN A 60 0.28 -16.10 13.03
C ASN A 60 1.00 -16.15 11.67
N SER A 61 0.36 -16.67 10.62
CA SER A 61 0.94 -16.72 9.27
C SER A 61 1.05 -15.32 8.66
N TYR A 62 0.07 -14.46 8.93
CA TYR A 62 0.01 -13.09 8.46
C TYR A 62 1.09 -12.21 9.08
N GLN A 63 1.17 -12.20 10.41
CA GLN A 63 2.16 -11.43 11.14
C GLN A 63 3.59 -11.83 10.73
N ARG A 64 3.88 -13.13 10.59
CA ARG A 64 5.18 -13.60 10.08
C ARG A 64 5.46 -13.14 8.65
N ARG A 65 4.45 -13.10 7.78
CA ARG A 65 4.61 -12.61 6.40
C ARG A 65 4.91 -11.11 6.36
N TRP A 66 4.19 -10.31 7.14
CA TRP A 66 4.41 -8.87 7.20
C TRP A 66 5.75 -8.53 7.84
N ASN A 67 6.12 -9.20 8.94
CA ASN A 67 7.45 -9.03 9.54
C ASN A 67 8.57 -9.41 8.57
N ARG A 68 8.44 -10.53 7.83
CA ARG A 68 9.40 -10.87 6.78
C ARG A 68 9.46 -9.83 5.68
N PHE A 69 8.34 -9.23 5.29
CA PHE A 69 8.32 -8.15 4.30
C PHE A 69 9.09 -6.93 4.82
N CYS A 70 8.82 -6.47 6.04
CA CYS A 70 9.52 -5.33 6.66
C CYS A 70 11.02 -5.58 6.87
N GLN A 71 11.42 -6.82 7.13
CA GLN A 71 12.80 -7.20 7.37
C GLN A 71 13.55 -7.63 6.08
N ASN A 72 12.86 -7.73 4.95
CA ASN A 72 13.48 -8.17 3.71
C ASN A 72 14.27 -7.03 3.08
N GLY A 73 15.60 -7.05 3.24
CA GLY A 73 16.50 -6.06 2.62
C GLY A 73 16.49 -6.02 1.09
N ARG A 74 15.82 -6.97 0.41
CA ARG A 74 15.57 -6.90 -1.04
C ARG A 74 14.38 -6.00 -1.40
N VAL A 75 13.57 -5.61 -0.42
CA VAL A 75 12.53 -4.58 -0.60
C VAL A 75 13.24 -3.23 -0.59
N ALA A 76 13.50 -2.71 -1.78
CA ALA A 76 14.07 -1.38 -1.97
C ALA A 76 13.00 -0.32 -1.65
N VAL A 77 12.87 0.03 -0.37
CA VAL A 77 11.82 0.93 0.15
C VAL A 77 11.84 2.28 -0.58
N GLU A 78 13.03 2.80 -0.88
CA GLU A 78 13.24 4.02 -1.65
C GLU A 78 12.63 3.97 -3.05
N LYS A 79 12.66 2.81 -3.71
CA LYS A 79 12.04 2.60 -5.02
C LYS A 79 10.52 2.51 -4.95
N ILE A 80 9.98 2.38 -3.74
CA ILE A 80 8.55 2.34 -3.46
C ILE A 80 8.03 3.74 -3.12
N TYR A 81 8.57 4.41 -2.10
CA TYR A 81 7.97 5.66 -1.64
C TYR A 81 8.41 6.91 -2.44
N ILE A 82 9.63 6.96 -2.97
CA ILE A 82 10.11 8.17 -3.68
C ILE A 82 9.21 8.50 -4.87
N PRO A 83 8.89 7.56 -5.78
CA PRO A 83 8.09 7.90 -6.95
C PRO A 83 6.64 8.26 -6.58
N LEU A 84 6.11 7.70 -5.49
CA LEU A 84 4.80 8.10 -4.94
C LEU A 84 4.80 9.54 -4.42
N ILE A 85 5.84 9.95 -3.67
CA ILE A 85 5.98 11.33 -3.20
C ILE A 85 6.14 12.29 -4.37
N LEU A 86 6.99 11.95 -5.34
CA LEU A 86 7.18 12.79 -6.54
C LEU A 86 5.87 12.97 -7.30
N LYS A 87 5.07 11.89 -7.44
CA LYS A 87 3.75 11.97 -8.06
C LYS A 87 2.78 12.84 -7.26
N ALA A 88 2.77 12.72 -5.94
CA ALA A 88 1.93 13.57 -5.08
C ALA A 88 2.32 15.07 -5.18
N ILE A 89 3.62 15.37 -5.26
CA ILE A 89 4.12 16.74 -5.46
C ILE A 89 3.70 17.27 -6.84
N GLU A 90 3.80 16.45 -7.89
CA GLU A 90 3.36 16.81 -9.24
C GLU A 90 1.86 17.13 -9.27
N THR A 91 1.02 16.24 -8.75
CA THR A 91 -0.43 16.44 -8.66
C THR A 91 -0.78 17.68 -7.83
N TRP A 92 -0.04 17.96 -6.75
CA TRP A 92 -0.23 19.18 -5.97
C TRP A 92 0.10 20.45 -6.77
N LYS A 93 1.19 20.45 -7.54
CA LYS A 93 1.55 21.59 -8.40
C LYS A 93 0.55 21.85 -9.51
N GLU A 94 0.01 20.80 -10.13
CA GLU A 94 -1.06 20.91 -11.13
C GLU A 94 -2.30 21.56 -10.52
N GLY A 95 -2.77 21.05 -9.36
CA GLY A 95 -3.91 21.62 -8.64
C GLY A 95 -3.69 23.08 -8.20
N ALA A 96 -2.50 23.41 -7.70
CA ALA A 96 -2.15 24.79 -7.33
C ALA A 96 -2.14 25.75 -8.54
N SER A 97 -1.69 25.27 -9.71
CA SER A 97 -1.66 26.06 -10.95
C SER A 97 -3.07 26.36 -11.46
N HIS A 98 -4.03 25.45 -11.25
CA HIS A 98 -5.45 25.71 -11.56
C HIS A 98 -6.06 26.77 -10.64
N LEU A 99 -5.71 26.78 -9.35
CA LEU A 99 -6.19 27.78 -8.39
C LEU A 99 -5.60 29.19 -8.63
N CYS A 100 -4.39 29.28 -9.21
CA CYS A 100 -3.76 30.56 -9.54
C CYS A 100 -4.22 31.18 -10.87
N ASN A 101 -4.94 30.44 -11.72
CA ASN A 101 -5.48 30.94 -12.99
C ASN A 101 -6.94 31.45 -12.89
N GLU A 102 -7.53 31.43 -11.68
CA GLU A 102 -8.88 31.95 -11.41
C GLU A 102 -8.87 33.40 -10.86
N TYR A 103 -7.73 34.12 -10.92
CA TYR A 103 -7.59 35.53 -10.51
C TYR A 103 -7.00 36.40 -11.61
#